data_AF-A0A151EEY7-F1
#
_entry.id   AF-A0A151EEY7-F1
#
_cell.length_a   1.000
_cell.length_b   1.000
_cell.length_c   1.000
_cell.angle_alpha   90.00
_cell.angle_beta   90.00
_cell.angle_gamma   90.00
#
_symmetry.space_group_name_H-M   'P 1'
#
loop_
_entity.id
_entity.type
_entity.pdbx_description
1 polymer ?
#
loop_
_entity_poly.entity_id
_entity_poly.type
_entity_poly.pdbx_seq_one_letter_code
_entity_poly.pdbx_strand_id
1 'polypeptide(L)'
;MTAQRNIETGVDKLVDLIERKKRLTINDAANELGVSITVLQEWADFLEDEGLITVDYKLSKTYLCERKLTKKEVEKKAKRYASKKDAFTRKVETVLKSLQRESAGFDRIKGEFNKLKDTIGSDIEQVKEELQELKHYEELKKSIDKDIIQQRLDFQEMLNNVHHQIADHKKKYEKFIDDLGAEKAKIEEARVEMTYLENRAENLKKRLSALKEIIRSIENKIIDQRVVIKSSVEKIKADLNAAEKLQKDLRFRINSELSPLIKISKEKEEKILAVQDSILKKIVAKKKEIDKYRLEGVEAAEKFKSFFEKKSKTQELINTLEKEKADLEKELKELIMTAHSFNLSVKSSDVHNYVKELQASFKNIEKKKSSFTKRLGELMDKISNQ
;
A
#
# COMPACT_ATOMS: atom_id res chain seq x y z
N MET A 1 22.28 -59.63 22.78
CA MET A 1 23.68 -59.38 22.36
C MET A 1 23.75 -59.60 20.86
N THR A 2 23.67 -58.53 20.08
CA THR A 2 23.76 -58.56 18.61
C THR A 2 25.22 -58.46 18.21
N ALA A 3 25.77 -59.51 17.60
CA ALA A 3 27.12 -59.50 17.04
C ALA A 3 27.22 -58.41 15.96
N GLN A 4 28.03 -57.37 16.22
CA GLN A 4 28.37 -56.39 15.21
C GLN A 4 29.12 -57.12 14.09
N ARG A 5 28.50 -57.22 12.92
CA ARG A 5 29.22 -57.61 11.70
C ARG A 5 30.25 -56.53 11.43
N ASN A 6 31.53 -56.82 11.67
CA ASN A 6 32.63 -55.99 11.21
C ASN A 6 32.45 -55.79 9.71
N ILE A 7 32.29 -54.54 9.29
CA ILE A 7 32.21 -54.20 7.87
C ILE A 7 33.64 -54.32 7.35
N GLU A 8 33.98 -55.48 6.78
CA GLU A 8 35.23 -55.66 6.03
C GLU A 8 35.13 -54.87 4.73
N THR A 9 36.02 -53.89 4.58
CA THR A 9 36.19 -53.13 3.34
C THR A 9 37.06 -53.92 2.35
N GLY A 10 37.00 -53.57 1.06
CA GLY A 10 37.85 -54.19 0.03
C GLY A 10 39.36 -54.04 0.31
N VAL A 11 39.74 -52.94 0.98
CA VAL A 11 41.11 -52.66 1.41
C VAL A 11 41.57 -53.64 2.51
N ASP A 12 40.69 -53.99 3.46
CA ASP A 12 41.00 -54.95 4.51
C ASP A 12 41.33 -56.33 3.91
N LYS A 13 40.53 -56.77 2.93
CA LYS A 13 40.75 -58.02 2.20
C LYS A 13 42.05 -58.02 1.43
N LEU A 14 42.46 -56.88 0.86
CA LEU A 14 43.73 -56.72 0.17
C LEU A 14 44.91 -56.86 1.14
N VAL A 15 44.84 -56.23 2.31
CA VAL A 15 45.88 -56.35 3.34
C VAL A 15 46.00 -57.79 3.83
N ASP A 16 44.89 -58.46 4.14
CA ASP A 16 44.88 -59.88 4.55
C ASP A 16 45.42 -60.81 3.45
N LEU A 17 45.21 -60.45 2.18
CA LEU A 17 45.72 -61.20 1.03
C LEU A 17 47.25 -61.05 0.92
N ILE A 18 47.75 -59.83 1.10
CA ILE A 18 49.18 -59.52 1.10
C ILE A 18 49.87 -60.15 2.32
N GLU A 19 49.26 -60.12 3.51
CA GLU A 19 49.80 -60.75 4.72
C GLU A 19 49.93 -62.27 4.54
N ARG A 20 48.94 -62.91 3.90
CA ARG A 20 48.98 -64.36 3.61
C ARG A 20 50.00 -64.75 2.55
N LYS A 21 50.07 -64.01 1.44
CA LYS A 21 50.93 -64.35 0.29
C LYS A 21 52.33 -63.72 0.38
N LYS A 22 52.55 -62.75 1.28
CA LYS A 22 53.73 -61.89 1.47
C LYS A 22 54.12 -61.02 0.28
N ARG A 23 53.89 -61.50 -0.94
CA ARG A 23 54.18 -60.82 -2.20
C ARG A 23 53.20 -61.25 -3.28
N LEU A 24 52.55 -60.29 -3.93
CA LEU A 24 51.51 -60.54 -4.93
C LEU A 24 51.58 -59.51 -6.05
N THR A 25 51.24 -59.88 -7.30
CA THR A 25 51.14 -58.88 -8.38
C THR A 25 49.79 -58.18 -8.35
N ILE A 26 49.73 -56.93 -8.81
CA ILE A 26 48.46 -56.17 -8.90
C ILE A 26 47.39 -56.94 -9.70
N ASN A 27 47.77 -57.60 -10.80
CA ASN A 27 46.83 -58.38 -11.61
C ASN A 27 46.26 -59.59 -10.86
N ASP A 28 47.10 -60.31 -10.12
CA ASP A 28 46.64 -61.46 -9.33
C ASP A 28 45.71 -61.02 -8.20
N ALA A 29 46.04 -59.90 -7.54
CA ALA A 29 45.22 -59.30 -6.49
C ALA A 29 43.87 -58.80 -7.01
N ALA A 30 43.85 -58.15 -8.17
CA ALA A 30 42.65 -57.69 -8.85
C ALA A 30 41.72 -58.86 -9.20
N ASN A 31 42.28 -59.93 -9.77
CA ASN A 31 41.53 -61.15 -10.11
C ASN A 31 40.95 -61.85 -8.87
N GLU A 32 41.70 -61.90 -7.77
CA GLU A 32 41.29 -62.61 -6.56
C GLU A 32 40.26 -61.83 -5.73
N LEU A 33 40.33 -60.50 -5.74
CA LEU A 33 39.36 -59.64 -5.06
C LEU A 33 38.14 -59.31 -5.93
N GLY A 34 38.20 -59.58 -7.24
CA GLY A 34 37.15 -59.24 -8.19
C GLY A 34 36.98 -57.73 -8.40
N VAL A 35 38.09 -56.99 -8.35
CA VAL A 35 38.12 -55.51 -8.44
C VAL A 35 38.96 -55.10 -9.65
N SER A 36 38.63 -53.97 -10.28
CA SER A 36 39.43 -53.47 -11.41
C SER A 36 40.85 -53.11 -10.97
N ILE A 37 41.81 -53.30 -11.89
CA ILE A 37 43.23 -52.98 -11.66
C ILE A 37 43.40 -51.52 -11.23
N THR A 38 42.65 -50.59 -11.83
CA THR A 38 42.70 -49.15 -11.50
C THR A 38 42.33 -48.88 -10.04
N VAL A 39 41.22 -49.45 -9.56
CA VAL A 39 40.78 -49.28 -8.16
C VAL A 39 41.77 -49.93 -7.20
N LEU A 40 42.33 -51.09 -7.58
CA LEU A 40 43.33 -51.76 -6.77
C LEU A 40 44.65 -50.97 -6.69
N GLN A 41 45.00 -50.27 -7.77
CA GLN A 41 46.17 -49.41 -7.83
C GLN A 41 45.99 -48.18 -6.95
N GLU A 42 44.81 -47.55 -6.96
CA GLU A 42 44.47 -46.48 -6.00
C GLU A 42 44.55 -46.96 -4.54
N TRP A 43 44.10 -48.20 -4.26
CA TRP A 43 44.24 -48.79 -2.92
C TRP A 43 45.70 -49.06 -2.57
N ALA A 44 46.51 -49.55 -3.52
CA ALA A 44 47.92 -49.82 -3.32
C ALA A 44 48.71 -48.53 -3.05
N ASP A 45 48.48 -47.48 -3.84
CA ASP A 45 49.09 -46.16 -3.65
C ASP A 45 48.73 -45.60 -2.27
N PHE A 46 47.44 -45.70 -1.88
CA PHE A 46 46.99 -45.30 -0.54
C PHE A 46 47.67 -46.11 0.58
N LEU A 47 47.77 -47.42 0.45
CA LEU A 47 48.41 -48.29 1.44
C LEU A 47 49.93 -48.08 1.52
N GLU A 48 50.57 -47.71 0.41
CA GLU A 48 52.00 -47.36 0.34
C GLU A 48 52.29 -46.02 1.01
N ASP A 49 51.47 -44.99 0.73
CA ASP A 49 51.51 -43.70 1.42
C ASP A 49 51.31 -43.85 2.93
N GLU A 50 50.37 -44.72 3.30
CA GLU A 50 50.12 -45.13 4.68
C GLU A 50 51.15 -46.14 5.19
N GLY A 51 52.19 -46.48 4.43
CA GLY A 51 53.33 -47.32 4.82
C GLY A 51 53.00 -48.73 5.32
N LEU A 52 51.83 -49.25 4.94
CA LEU A 52 51.35 -50.60 5.27
C LEU A 52 51.94 -51.64 4.32
N ILE A 53 52.17 -51.24 3.07
CA ILE A 53 52.78 -52.07 2.03
C ILE A 53 53.89 -51.30 1.35
N THR A 54 54.71 -52.01 0.59
CA THR A 54 55.69 -51.42 -0.34
C THR A 54 55.35 -51.88 -1.75
N VAL A 55 55.33 -50.95 -2.70
CA VAL A 55 55.08 -51.27 -4.11
C VAL A 55 56.42 -51.43 -4.83
N ASP A 56 56.79 -52.68 -5.07
CA ASP A 56 58.03 -53.05 -5.75
C ASP A 56 57.80 -53.14 -7.27
N TYR A 57 58.41 -52.23 -8.03
CA TYR A 57 58.43 -52.29 -9.49
C TYR A 57 59.60 -53.15 -9.97
N LYS A 58 59.33 -54.33 -10.55
CA LYS A 58 60.36 -55.19 -11.17
C LYS A 58 59.98 -55.55 -12.60
N LEU A 59 60.80 -55.11 -13.55
CA LEU A 59 60.57 -55.25 -14.99
C LEU A 59 59.24 -54.57 -15.38
N SER A 60 58.29 -55.34 -15.93
CA SER A 60 56.96 -54.91 -16.37
C SER A 60 55.84 -55.31 -15.39
N LYS A 61 56.17 -55.74 -14.17
CA LYS A 61 55.20 -56.14 -13.16
C LYS A 61 55.37 -55.36 -11.86
N THR A 62 54.23 -54.89 -11.32
CA THR A 62 54.14 -54.22 -10.03
C THR A 62 53.77 -55.23 -8.94
N TYR A 63 54.59 -55.33 -7.91
CA TYR A 63 54.41 -56.25 -6.78
C TYR A 63 54.01 -55.48 -5.52
N LEU A 64 53.00 -55.98 -4.82
CA LEU A 64 52.60 -55.52 -3.50
C LEU A 64 53.30 -56.40 -2.45
N CYS A 65 54.13 -55.80 -1.60
CA CYS A 65 54.91 -56.48 -0.57
C CYS A 65 54.47 -56.02 0.83
N GLU A 66 54.41 -56.93 1.80
CA GLU A 66 54.15 -56.58 3.20
C GLU A 66 55.27 -55.70 3.77
N ARG A 67 54.91 -54.55 4.37
CA ARG A 67 55.86 -53.69 5.09
C ARG A 67 55.57 -53.71 6.58
N LYS A 68 56.50 -54.24 7.38
CA LYS A 68 56.41 -54.17 8.85
C LYS A 68 56.90 -52.82 9.35
N LEU A 69 55.99 -52.00 9.84
CA LEU A 69 56.31 -50.72 10.45
C LEU A 69 57.18 -50.92 11.70
N THR A 70 58.21 -50.08 11.83
CA THR A 70 59.04 -50.06 13.04
C THR A 70 58.30 -49.39 14.20
N LYS A 71 58.61 -49.76 15.46
CA LYS A 71 57.99 -49.14 16.66
C LYS A 71 58.08 -47.60 16.64
N LYS A 72 59.20 -47.04 16.15
CA LYS A 72 59.40 -45.58 16.02
C LYS A 72 58.45 -44.94 15.00
N GLU A 73 58.20 -45.60 13.87
CA GLU A 73 57.25 -45.11 12.86
C GLU A 73 55.81 -45.17 13.36
N VAL A 74 55.45 -46.25 14.08
CA VAL A 74 54.12 -46.38 14.73
C VAL A 74 53.91 -45.26 15.74
N GLU A 75 54.90 -44.97 16.59
CA GLU A 75 54.80 -43.89 17.58
C GLU A 75 54.67 -42.51 16.91
N LYS A 76 55.41 -42.27 15.82
CA LYS A 76 55.32 -41.03 15.04
C LYS A 76 53.95 -40.86 14.38
N LYS A 77 53.39 -41.95 13.83
CA LYS A 77 52.02 -41.96 13.26
C LYS A 77 50.96 -41.76 14.33
N ALA A 78 51.09 -42.42 15.47
CA ALA A 78 50.20 -42.24 16.62
C ALA A 78 50.18 -40.78 17.10
N LYS A 79 51.35 -40.15 17.21
CA LYS A 79 51.45 -38.71 17.55
C LYS A 79 50.79 -37.83 16.50
N ARG A 80 51.05 -38.06 15.20
CA ARG A 80 50.40 -37.31 14.12
C ARG A 80 48.87 -37.45 14.13
N TYR A 81 48.37 -38.67 14.32
CA TYR A 81 46.95 -38.96 14.42
C TYR A 81 46.33 -38.24 15.63
N ALA A 82 46.96 -38.33 16.81
CA ALA A 82 46.50 -37.64 18.01
C ALA A 82 46.46 -36.11 17.81
N SER A 83 47.48 -35.51 17.19
CA SER A 83 47.48 -34.07 16.88
C SER A 83 46.37 -33.68 15.90
N LYS A 84 46.15 -34.45 14.82
CA LYS A 84 45.05 -34.21 13.88
C LYS A 84 43.68 -34.36 14.56
N LYS A 85 43.52 -35.36 15.42
CA LYS A 85 42.32 -35.59 16.22
C LYS A 85 42.01 -34.39 17.12
N ASP A 86 42.99 -33.93 17.89
CA ASP A 86 42.80 -32.80 18.81
C ASP A 86 42.44 -31.52 18.04
N ALA A 87 43.10 -31.27 16.91
CA ALA A 87 42.77 -30.14 16.05
C ALA A 87 41.34 -30.22 15.51
N PHE A 88 40.92 -31.39 15.03
CA PHE A 88 39.56 -31.61 14.54
C PHE A 88 38.51 -31.46 15.64
N THR A 89 38.77 -32.02 16.83
CA THR A 89 37.87 -31.94 17.99
C THR A 89 37.67 -30.48 18.41
N ARG A 90 38.75 -29.68 18.46
CA ARG A 90 38.67 -28.24 18.74
C ARG A 90 37.87 -27.47 17.68
N LYS A 91 38.02 -27.81 16.39
CA LYS A 91 37.20 -27.21 15.32
C LYS A 91 35.73 -27.54 15.49
N VAL A 92 35.40 -28.82 15.74
CA VAL A 92 34.03 -29.28 16.00
C VAL A 92 33.41 -28.55 17.19
N GLU A 93 34.13 -28.41 18.31
CA GLU A 93 33.66 -27.65 19.47
C GLU A 93 33.45 -26.17 19.17
N THR A 94 34.33 -25.56 18.37
CA THR A 94 34.22 -24.15 17.98
C THR A 94 32.97 -23.92 17.14
N VAL A 95 32.71 -24.79 16.15
CA VAL A 95 31.49 -24.75 15.33
C VAL A 95 30.24 -25.01 16.18
N LEU A 96 30.30 -25.94 17.14
CA LEU A 96 29.18 -26.19 18.04
C LEU A 96 28.85 -24.97 18.92
N LYS A 97 29.86 -24.24 19.40
CA LYS A 97 29.69 -23.03 20.19
C LYS A 97 29.15 -21.86 19.36
N SER A 98 29.63 -21.67 18.12
CA SER A 98 29.09 -20.65 17.21
C SER A 98 27.61 -20.91 16.91
N LEU A 99 27.27 -22.15 16.56
CA LEU A 99 25.90 -22.56 16.23
C LEU A 99 24.95 -22.41 17.44
N GLN A 100 25.43 -22.64 18.67
CA GLN A 100 24.65 -22.36 19.88
C GLN A 100 24.42 -20.86 20.11
N ARG A 101 25.47 -20.03 19.93
CA ARG A 101 25.36 -18.57 20.09
C ARG A 101 24.41 -17.98 19.04
N GLU A 102 24.49 -18.45 17.80
CA GLU A 102 23.63 -18.02 16.71
C GLU A 102 22.19 -18.50 16.88
N SER A 103 21.97 -19.73 17.36
CA SER A 103 20.62 -20.19 17.70
C SER A 103 19.95 -19.31 18.76
N ALA A 104 20.69 -18.83 19.76
CA ALA A 104 20.16 -17.89 20.74
C ALA A 104 19.90 -16.50 20.13
N GLY A 105 20.74 -16.05 19.19
CA GLY A 105 20.50 -14.83 18.40
C GLY A 105 19.23 -14.92 17.56
N PHE A 106 18.97 -16.09 16.97
CA PHE A 106 17.78 -16.36 16.18
C PHE A 106 16.49 -16.27 17.00
N ASP A 107 16.47 -16.82 18.21
CA ASP A 107 15.30 -16.73 19.10
C ASP A 107 14.97 -15.27 19.46
N ARG A 108 15.98 -14.39 19.56
CA ARG A 108 15.78 -12.94 19.74
C ARG A 108 15.16 -12.28 18.51
N ILE A 109 15.66 -12.58 17.31
CA ILE A 109 15.11 -12.06 16.04
C ILE A 109 13.65 -12.50 15.88
N LYS A 110 13.32 -13.74 16.23
CA LYS A 110 11.94 -14.24 16.24
C LYS A 110 11.04 -13.47 17.21
N GLY A 111 11.56 -13.13 18.40
CA GLY A 111 10.85 -12.29 19.37
C GLY A 111 10.61 -10.86 18.86
N GLU A 112 11.62 -10.25 18.23
CA GLU A 112 11.50 -8.93 17.59
C GLU A 112 10.48 -8.95 16.44
N PHE A 113 10.50 -10.00 15.61
CA PHE A 113 9.54 -10.18 14.51
C PHE A 113 8.09 -10.27 15.00
N ASN A 114 7.83 -11.08 16.02
CA ASN A 114 6.47 -11.21 16.54
C ASN A 114 5.96 -9.88 17.11
N LYS A 115 6.80 -9.13 17.83
CA LYS A 115 6.44 -7.78 18.31
C LYS A 115 6.15 -6.83 17.16
N LEU A 116 7.00 -6.85 16.12
CA LEU A 116 6.81 -6.03 14.93
C LEU A 116 5.49 -6.37 14.23
N LYS A 117 5.18 -7.66 14.10
CA LYS A 117 3.92 -8.14 13.54
C LYS A 117 2.71 -7.67 14.34
N ASP A 118 2.76 -7.72 15.67
CA ASP A 118 1.64 -7.29 16.52
C ASP A 118 1.39 -5.78 16.41
N THR A 119 2.47 -4.98 16.40
CA THR A 119 2.37 -3.52 16.22
C THR A 119 1.82 -3.19 14.83
N ILE A 120 2.43 -3.72 13.77
CA ILE A 120 2.06 -3.40 12.40
C ILE A 120 0.70 -3.97 12.01
N GLY A 121 0.33 -5.15 12.51
CA GLY A 121 -0.99 -5.73 12.29
C GLY A 121 -2.11 -4.87 12.86
N SER A 122 -1.92 -4.33 14.06
CA SER A 122 -2.87 -3.39 14.67
C SER A 122 -2.92 -2.06 13.92
N ASP A 123 -1.76 -1.51 13.56
CA ASP A 123 -1.67 -0.20 12.90
C ASP A 123 -2.23 -0.25 11.46
N ILE A 124 -2.04 -1.34 10.71
CA ILE A 124 -2.58 -1.49 9.35
C ILE A 124 -4.11 -1.60 9.36
N GLU A 125 -4.70 -2.35 10.30
CA GLU A 125 -6.16 -2.47 10.38
C GLU A 125 -6.79 -1.12 10.75
N GLN A 126 -6.16 -0.37 11.67
CA GLN A 126 -6.59 0.98 12.04
C GLN A 126 -6.49 1.96 10.85
N VAL A 127 -5.37 1.95 10.12
CA VAL A 127 -5.20 2.80 8.92
C VAL A 127 -6.22 2.44 7.83
N LYS A 128 -6.59 1.17 7.70
CA LYS A 128 -7.61 0.69 6.74
C LYS A 128 -9.01 1.16 7.12
N GLU A 129 -9.39 1.10 8.39
CA GLU A 129 -10.66 1.66 8.89
C GLU A 129 -10.72 3.18 8.65
N GLU A 130 -9.64 3.92 8.96
CA GLU A 130 -9.58 5.36 8.73
C GLU A 130 -9.60 5.72 7.23
N LEU A 131 -8.99 4.91 6.36
CA LEU A 131 -9.07 5.06 4.91
C LEU A 131 -10.49 4.83 4.37
N GLN A 132 -11.24 3.87 4.95
CA GLN A 132 -12.63 3.66 4.59
C GLN A 132 -13.51 4.84 4.99
N GLU A 133 -13.29 5.40 6.19
CA GLU A 133 -13.97 6.62 6.62
C GLU A 133 -13.64 7.82 5.71
N LEU A 134 -12.37 8.02 5.34
CA LEU A 134 -11.96 9.07 4.41
C LEU A 134 -12.60 8.91 3.04
N LYS A 135 -12.71 7.68 2.53
CA LYS A 135 -13.38 7.38 1.28
C LYS A 135 -14.87 7.74 1.35
N HIS A 136 -15.53 7.45 2.48
CA HIS A 136 -16.92 7.85 2.70
C HIS A 136 -17.08 9.38 2.72
N TYR A 137 -16.16 10.11 3.38
CA TYR A 137 -16.19 11.59 3.36
C TYR A 137 -15.94 12.17 1.97
N GLU A 138 -15.09 11.53 1.15
CA GLU A 138 -14.86 11.96 -0.24
C GLU A 138 -16.10 11.75 -1.12
N GLU A 139 -16.81 10.63 -0.95
CA GLU A 139 -18.08 10.37 -1.63
C GLU A 139 -19.16 11.37 -1.22
N LEU A 140 -19.26 11.68 0.07
CA LEU A 140 -20.20 12.67 0.61
C LEU A 140 -19.87 14.08 0.11
N LYS A 141 -18.59 14.42 -0.03
CA LYS A 141 -18.17 15.68 -0.67
C LYS A 141 -18.62 15.72 -2.13
N LYS A 142 -18.41 14.64 -2.90
CA LYS A 142 -18.84 14.58 -4.31
C LYS A 142 -20.35 14.72 -4.47
N SER A 143 -21.16 14.14 -3.57
CA SER A 143 -22.61 14.32 -3.60
C SER A 143 -23.02 15.76 -3.26
N ILE A 144 -22.41 16.37 -2.24
CA ILE A 144 -22.67 17.77 -1.88
C ILE A 144 -22.29 18.72 -3.01
N ASP A 145 -21.14 18.53 -3.65
CA ASP A 145 -20.70 19.36 -4.78
C ASP A 145 -21.71 19.28 -5.94
N LYS A 146 -22.26 18.08 -6.21
CA LYS A 146 -23.31 17.88 -7.22
C LYS A 146 -24.61 18.60 -6.84
N ASP A 147 -25.03 18.52 -5.58
CA ASP A 147 -26.23 19.19 -5.09
C ASP A 147 -26.08 20.72 -5.13
N ILE A 148 -24.89 21.25 -4.83
CA ILE A 148 -24.59 22.68 -4.93
C ILE A 148 -24.68 23.15 -6.39
N ILE A 149 -24.12 22.38 -7.33
CA ILE A 149 -24.20 22.69 -8.76
C ILE A 149 -25.66 22.70 -9.21
N GLN A 150 -26.45 21.69 -8.81
CA GLN A 150 -27.86 21.61 -9.18
C GLN A 150 -28.65 22.79 -8.60
N GLN A 151 -28.47 23.11 -7.31
CA GLN A 151 -29.14 24.26 -6.69
C GLN A 151 -28.78 25.57 -7.39
N ARG A 152 -27.51 25.76 -7.79
CA ARG A 152 -27.10 26.95 -8.56
C ARG A 152 -27.81 27.06 -9.89
N LEU A 153 -27.96 25.94 -10.61
CA LEU A 153 -28.69 25.90 -11.88
C LEU A 153 -30.17 26.24 -11.67
N ASP A 154 -30.82 25.62 -10.68
CA ASP A 154 -32.23 25.87 -10.35
C ASP A 154 -32.47 27.35 -9.96
N PHE A 155 -31.57 27.93 -9.17
CA PHE A 155 -31.64 29.36 -8.81
C PHE A 155 -31.42 30.27 -10.01
N GLN A 156 -30.52 29.92 -10.91
CA GLN A 156 -30.27 30.70 -12.13
C GLN A 156 -31.50 30.67 -13.06
N GLU A 157 -32.17 29.52 -13.19
CA GLU A 157 -33.42 29.40 -13.94
C GLU A 157 -34.54 30.24 -13.30
N MET A 158 -34.68 30.17 -11.97
CA MET A 158 -35.64 30.98 -11.23
C MET A 158 -35.38 32.49 -11.42
N LEU A 159 -34.12 32.93 -11.33
CA LEU A 159 -33.73 34.32 -11.57
C LEU A 159 -34.07 34.76 -12.99
N ASN A 160 -33.78 33.94 -13.99
CA ASN A 160 -34.11 34.25 -15.38
C ASN A 160 -35.62 34.41 -15.59
N ASN A 161 -36.44 33.54 -15.01
CA ASN A 161 -37.90 33.64 -15.07
C ASN A 161 -38.41 34.93 -14.40
N VAL A 162 -37.90 35.26 -13.21
CA VAL A 162 -38.23 36.51 -12.52
C VAL A 162 -37.80 37.73 -13.35
N HIS A 163 -36.61 37.71 -13.94
CA HIS A 163 -36.14 38.79 -14.82
C HIS A 163 -37.05 38.97 -16.05
N HIS A 164 -37.52 37.88 -16.67
CA HIS A 164 -38.50 37.94 -17.76
C HIS A 164 -39.82 38.55 -17.31
N GLN A 165 -40.36 38.12 -16.16
CA GLN A 165 -41.61 38.69 -15.63
C GLN A 165 -41.46 40.19 -15.34
N ILE A 166 -40.34 40.61 -14.74
CA ILE A 166 -40.05 42.03 -14.48
C ILE A 166 -39.98 42.82 -15.80
N ALA A 167 -39.31 42.28 -16.82
CA ALA A 167 -39.20 42.94 -18.13
C ALA A 167 -40.59 43.10 -18.80
N ASP A 168 -41.44 42.08 -18.76
CA ASP A 168 -42.80 42.13 -19.28
C ASP A 168 -43.67 43.15 -18.55
N HIS A 169 -43.58 43.20 -17.22
CA HIS A 169 -44.30 44.18 -16.41
C HIS A 169 -43.81 45.60 -16.67
N LYS A 170 -42.50 45.80 -16.81
CA LYS A 170 -41.92 47.10 -17.17
C LYS A 170 -42.44 47.60 -18.52
N LYS A 171 -42.48 46.72 -19.53
CA LYS A 171 -43.03 47.04 -20.86
C LYS A 171 -44.51 47.42 -20.81
N LYS A 172 -45.31 46.71 -20.00
CA LYS A 172 -46.73 47.06 -19.77
C LYS A 172 -46.88 48.44 -19.11
N TYR A 173 -46.02 48.75 -18.14
CA TYR A 173 -46.02 50.03 -17.44
C TYR A 173 -45.61 51.20 -18.36
N GLU A 174 -44.58 51.02 -19.19
CA GLU A 174 -44.14 52.01 -20.18
C GLU A 174 -45.27 52.34 -21.17
N LYS A 175 -45.90 51.30 -21.75
CA LYS A 175 -47.04 51.49 -22.65
C LYS A 175 -48.18 52.27 -21.99
N PHE A 176 -48.45 51.98 -20.72
CA PHE A 176 -49.50 52.67 -19.97
C PHE A 176 -49.17 54.15 -19.72
N ILE A 177 -47.90 54.50 -19.49
CA ILE A 177 -47.46 55.90 -19.40
C ILE A 177 -47.65 56.61 -20.75
N ASP A 178 -47.31 55.97 -21.86
CA ASP A 178 -47.49 56.54 -23.19
C ASP A 178 -48.98 56.81 -23.49
N ASP A 179 -49.86 55.86 -23.17
CA ASP A 179 -51.32 55.99 -23.32
C ASP A 179 -51.85 57.17 -22.47
N LEU A 180 -51.39 57.31 -21.22
CA LEU A 180 -51.72 58.45 -20.36
C LEU A 180 -51.24 59.79 -20.94
N GLY A 181 -50.03 59.82 -21.50
CA GLY A 181 -49.46 60.99 -22.15
C GLY A 181 -50.30 61.45 -23.35
N ALA A 182 -50.69 60.50 -24.21
CA ALA A 182 -51.55 60.77 -25.35
C ALA A 182 -52.93 61.29 -24.94
N GLU A 183 -53.55 60.71 -23.92
CA GLU A 183 -54.85 61.16 -23.44
C GLU A 183 -54.79 62.55 -22.78
N LYS A 184 -53.71 62.84 -22.04
CA LYS A 184 -53.45 64.18 -21.50
C LYS A 184 -53.30 65.23 -22.61
N ALA A 185 -52.62 64.90 -23.70
CA ALA A 185 -52.46 65.79 -24.85
C ALA A 185 -53.82 66.11 -25.50
N LYS A 186 -54.68 65.11 -25.73
CA LYS A 186 -56.04 65.31 -26.26
C LYS A 186 -56.89 66.23 -25.37
N ILE A 187 -56.75 66.10 -24.05
CA ILE A 187 -57.45 66.97 -23.09
C ILE A 187 -56.97 68.41 -23.21
N GLU A 188 -55.67 68.62 -23.37
CA GLU A 188 -55.12 69.97 -23.48
C GLU A 188 -55.53 70.62 -24.81
N GLU A 189 -55.55 69.87 -25.92
CA GLU A 189 -56.14 70.32 -27.19
C GLU A 189 -57.62 70.70 -27.02
N ALA A 190 -58.41 69.85 -26.38
CA ALA A 190 -59.82 70.13 -26.10
C ALA A 190 -60.00 71.36 -25.18
N ARG A 191 -59.07 71.63 -24.25
CA ARG A 191 -59.08 72.84 -23.41
C ARG A 191 -58.76 74.10 -24.20
N VAL A 192 -57.81 74.04 -25.12
CA VAL A 192 -57.49 75.16 -26.02
C VAL A 192 -58.67 75.47 -26.94
N GLU A 193 -59.32 74.44 -27.49
CA GLU A 193 -60.56 74.62 -28.26
C GLU A 193 -61.68 75.20 -27.38
N MET A 194 -61.83 74.71 -26.15
CA MET A 194 -62.82 75.22 -25.20
C MET A 194 -62.59 76.69 -24.89
N THR A 195 -61.36 77.12 -24.61
CA THR A 195 -61.04 78.53 -24.35
C THR A 195 -61.20 79.40 -25.59
N TYR A 196 -60.88 78.89 -26.80
CA TYR A 196 -61.22 79.57 -28.05
C TYR A 196 -62.74 79.73 -28.21
N LEU A 197 -63.52 78.67 -27.94
CA LEU A 197 -64.98 78.69 -27.99
C LEU A 197 -65.58 79.58 -26.90
N GLU A 198 -64.99 79.66 -25.71
CA GLU A 198 -65.38 80.57 -24.63
C GLU A 198 -65.13 82.02 -25.04
N ASN A 199 -63.96 82.33 -25.61
CA ASN A 199 -63.66 83.67 -26.14
C ASN A 199 -64.60 84.04 -27.30
N ARG A 200 -64.90 83.07 -28.16
CA ARG A 200 -65.90 83.23 -29.23
C ARG A 200 -67.30 83.39 -28.65
N ALA A 201 -67.64 82.66 -27.59
CA ALA A 201 -68.90 82.74 -26.87
C ALA A 201 -69.03 84.08 -26.13
N GLU A 202 -67.96 84.63 -25.57
CA GLU A 202 -67.90 85.95 -24.93
C GLU A 202 -68.11 87.07 -25.97
N ASN A 203 -67.42 86.96 -27.11
CA ASN A 203 -67.65 87.84 -28.27
C ASN A 203 -69.06 87.69 -28.83
N LEU A 204 -69.58 86.47 -28.90
CA LEU A 204 -70.95 86.19 -29.29
C LEU A 204 -71.93 86.71 -28.23
N LYS A 205 -71.65 86.64 -26.92
CA LYS A 205 -72.46 87.12 -25.79
C LYS A 205 -72.62 88.63 -25.82
N LYS A 206 -71.57 89.36 -26.23
CA LYS A 206 -71.63 90.79 -26.58
C LYS A 206 -72.53 91.07 -27.79
N ARG A 207 -72.65 90.11 -28.73
CA ARG A 207 -73.65 90.13 -29.82
C ARG A 207 -75.02 89.54 -29.40
N LEU A 208 -75.09 88.71 -28.36
CA LEU A 208 -76.25 87.93 -27.89
C LEU A 208 -77.13 88.72 -26.93
N SER A 209 -76.61 89.75 -26.29
CA SER A 209 -77.46 90.84 -25.76
C SER A 209 -78.38 91.42 -26.84
N ALA A 210 -77.98 91.39 -28.12
CA ALA A 210 -78.82 91.78 -29.26
C ALA A 210 -79.67 90.63 -29.85
N LEU A 211 -79.35 89.36 -29.52
CA LEU A 211 -80.04 88.15 -30.00
C LEU A 211 -80.74 87.38 -28.85
N LYS A 212 -81.06 88.06 -27.74
CA LYS A 212 -81.79 87.50 -26.59
C LYS A 212 -83.17 86.94 -26.94
N GLU A 213 -83.71 87.26 -28.12
CA GLU A 213 -84.97 86.73 -28.63
C GLU A 213 -84.88 85.34 -29.28
N ILE A 214 -83.70 84.91 -29.73
CA ILE A 214 -83.54 83.62 -30.47
C ILE A 214 -83.09 82.48 -29.52
N ILE A 215 -82.88 82.81 -28.24
CA ILE A 215 -82.24 82.00 -27.20
C ILE A 215 -82.86 80.63 -26.90
N ARG A 216 -84.14 80.36 -27.17
CA ARG A 216 -84.78 79.11 -26.71
C ARG A 216 -84.33 77.80 -27.38
N SER A 217 -83.58 77.85 -28.50
CA SER A 217 -83.28 76.64 -29.29
C SER A 217 -81.87 76.06 -29.08
N ILE A 218 -80.94 76.80 -28.47
CA ILE A 218 -79.52 76.41 -28.38
C ILE A 218 -79.15 75.73 -27.04
N GLU A 219 -79.99 75.85 -26.01
CA GLU A 219 -79.76 75.27 -24.67
C GLU A 219 -79.57 73.73 -24.69
N ASN A 220 -80.08 73.02 -25.69
CA ASN A 220 -79.99 71.56 -25.77
C ASN A 220 -78.62 71.02 -26.24
N LYS A 221 -77.76 71.81 -26.92
CA LYS A 221 -76.46 71.30 -27.45
C LYS A 221 -75.29 71.40 -26.47
N ILE A 222 -75.39 72.23 -25.43
CA ILE A 222 -74.33 72.39 -24.40
C ILE A 222 -74.33 71.21 -23.41
N ILE A 223 -75.45 70.50 -23.28
CA ILE A 223 -75.60 69.37 -22.36
C ILE A 223 -74.78 68.15 -22.83
N ASP A 224 -74.69 67.90 -24.14
CA ASP A 224 -74.03 66.71 -24.69
C ASP A 224 -72.49 66.72 -24.54
N GLN A 225 -71.82 67.87 -24.70
CA GLN A 225 -70.35 67.92 -24.55
C GLN A 225 -69.89 67.87 -23.07
N ARG A 226 -70.75 68.27 -22.13
CA ARG A 226 -70.48 68.09 -20.68
C ARG A 226 -70.44 66.62 -20.29
N VAL A 227 -71.22 65.77 -20.96
CA VAL A 227 -71.27 64.32 -20.71
C VAL A 227 -69.99 63.64 -21.19
N VAL A 228 -69.42 64.07 -22.33
CA VAL A 228 -68.15 63.52 -22.86
C VAL A 228 -66.98 63.82 -21.91
N ILE A 229 -66.83 65.08 -21.46
CA ILE A 229 -65.77 65.46 -20.52
C ILE A 229 -65.91 64.70 -19.19
N LYS A 230 -67.14 64.53 -18.68
CA LYS A 230 -67.38 63.78 -17.44
C LYS A 230 -66.99 62.30 -17.59
N SER A 231 -67.32 61.68 -18.72
CA SER A 231 -66.94 60.29 -19.01
C SER A 231 -65.43 60.08 -19.17
N SER A 232 -64.71 61.04 -19.75
CA SER A 232 -63.24 60.98 -19.91
C SER A 232 -62.51 61.24 -18.59
N VAL A 233 -63.02 62.13 -17.73
CA VAL A 233 -62.47 62.35 -16.38
C VAL A 233 -62.68 61.12 -15.49
N GLU A 234 -63.80 60.42 -15.64
CA GLU A 234 -64.07 59.16 -14.93
C GLU A 234 -63.14 58.03 -15.40
N LYS A 235 -62.84 57.93 -16.71
CA LYS A 235 -61.83 56.99 -17.24
C LYS A 235 -60.44 57.27 -16.68
N ILE A 236 -59.99 58.53 -16.66
CA ILE A 236 -58.69 58.88 -16.09
C ILE A 236 -58.59 58.51 -14.61
N LYS A 237 -59.66 58.72 -13.81
CA LYS A 237 -59.67 58.26 -12.42
C LYS A 237 -59.62 56.74 -12.29
N ALA A 238 -60.28 56.00 -13.18
CA ALA A 238 -60.21 54.54 -13.21
C ALA A 238 -58.79 54.06 -13.57
N ASP A 239 -58.16 54.71 -14.55
CA ASP A 239 -56.81 54.38 -15.01
C ASP A 239 -55.74 54.76 -13.98
N LEU A 240 -55.87 55.91 -13.30
CA LEU A 240 -54.98 56.29 -12.20
C LEU A 240 -55.04 55.30 -11.03
N ASN A 241 -56.24 54.82 -10.70
CA ASN A 241 -56.43 53.78 -9.69
C ASN A 241 -55.84 52.43 -10.14
N ALA A 242 -55.89 52.10 -11.44
CA ALA A 242 -55.24 50.91 -11.98
C ALA A 242 -53.70 51.03 -11.94
N ALA A 243 -53.17 52.22 -12.19
CA ALA A 243 -51.74 52.53 -12.11
C ALA A 243 -51.19 52.38 -10.68
N GLU A 244 -51.91 52.90 -9.69
CA GLU A 244 -51.55 52.73 -8.28
C GLU A 244 -51.64 51.27 -7.82
N LYS A 245 -52.62 50.50 -8.32
CA LYS A 245 -52.71 49.06 -8.07
C LYS A 245 -51.53 48.32 -8.69
N LEU A 246 -51.18 48.60 -9.94
CA LEU A 246 -50.01 48.01 -10.62
C LEU A 246 -48.70 48.35 -9.91
N GLN A 247 -48.53 49.60 -9.45
CA GLN A 247 -47.35 50.02 -8.71
C GLN A 247 -47.26 49.35 -7.33
N LYS A 248 -48.39 49.18 -6.64
CA LYS A 248 -48.47 48.42 -5.39
C LYS A 248 -48.18 46.93 -5.60
N ASP A 249 -48.69 46.32 -6.67
CA ASP A 249 -48.39 44.92 -7.02
C ASP A 249 -46.91 44.70 -7.37
N LEU A 250 -46.29 45.63 -8.11
CA LEU A 250 -44.86 45.60 -8.45
C LEU A 250 -44.00 45.71 -7.18
N ARG A 251 -44.32 46.64 -6.28
CA ARG A 251 -43.62 46.77 -4.99
C ARG A 251 -43.87 45.57 -4.06
N PHE A 252 -45.08 45.02 -4.08
CA PHE A 252 -45.42 43.84 -3.31
C PHE A 252 -44.59 42.64 -3.78
N ARG A 253 -44.57 42.30 -5.08
CA ARG A 253 -43.80 41.15 -5.59
C ARG A 253 -42.29 41.30 -5.41
N ILE A 254 -41.75 42.50 -5.62
CA ILE A 254 -40.32 42.78 -5.33
C ILE A 254 -40.00 42.51 -3.84
N ASN A 255 -40.89 42.85 -2.92
CA ASN A 255 -40.65 42.69 -1.49
C ASN A 255 -41.12 41.33 -0.91
N SER A 256 -42.13 40.68 -1.49
CA SER A 256 -42.76 39.46 -0.97
C SER A 256 -42.29 38.19 -1.67
N GLU A 257 -41.84 38.27 -2.93
CA GLU A 257 -41.31 37.10 -3.66
C GLU A 257 -39.77 37.11 -3.67
N LEU A 258 -39.13 38.27 -3.88
CA LEU A 258 -37.67 38.36 -3.96
C LEU A 258 -36.98 38.33 -2.57
N SER A 259 -37.53 39.02 -1.58
CA SER A 259 -36.93 39.14 -0.24
C SER A 259 -36.84 37.81 0.53
N PRO A 260 -37.88 36.95 0.57
CA PRO A 260 -37.75 35.63 1.19
C PRO A 260 -36.83 34.70 0.39
N LEU A 261 -36.73 34.82 -0.94
CA LEU A 261 -35.78 34.03 -1.73
C LEU A 261 -34.32 34.43 -1.45
N ILE A 262 -34.03 35.73 -1.32
CA ILE A 262 -32.70 36.22 -0.91
C ILE A 262 -32.37 35.77 0.52
N LYS A 263 -33.37 35.75 1.42
CA LYS A 263 -33.18 35.29 2.80
C LYS A 263 -32.98 33.77 2.89
N ILE A 264 -33.77 32.98 2.17
CA ILE A 264 -33.63 31.51 2.07
C ILE A 264 -32.30 31.15 1.40
N SER A 265 -31.88 31.90 0.37
CA SER A 265 -30.57 31.75 -0.27
C SER A 265 -29.44 31.98 0.73
N LYS A 266 -29.48 33.07 1.51
CA LYS A 266 -28.47 33.36 2.53
C LYS A 266 -28.47 32.33 3.67
N GLU A 267 -29.63 31.90 4.16
CA GLU A 267 -29.72 30.87 5.20
C GLU A 267 -29.23 29.50 4.71
N LYS A 268 -29.46 29.14 3.45
CA LYS A 268 -28.91 27.91 2.87
C LYS A 268 -27.41 28.02 2.60
N GLU A 269 -26.93 29.17 2.14
CA GLU A 269 -25.51 29.44 1.93
C GLU A 269 -24.74 29.40 3.26
N GLU A 270 -25.27 29.99 4.33
CA GLU A 270 -24.69 29.90 5.68
C GLU A 270 -24.69 28.46 6.21
N LYS A 271 -25.75 27.67 5.98
CA LYS A 271 -25.77 26.25 6.35
C LYS A 271 -24.76 25.43 5.54
N ILE A 272 -24.60 25.70 4.24
CA ILE A 272 -23.59 25.04 3.40
C ILE A 272 -22.19 25.40 3.88
N LEU A 273 -21.91 26.67 4.18
CA LEU A 273 -20.63 27.13 4.71
C LEU A 273 -20.33 26.53 6.09
N ALA A 274 -21.32 26.45 6.98
CA ALA A 274 -21.16 25.82 8.29
C ALA A 274 -20.88 24.30 8.18
N VAL A 275 -21.56 23.61 7.26
CA VAL A 275 -21.29 22.19 6.98
C VAL A 275 -19.91 22.02 6.36
N GLN A 276 -19.52 22.86 5.39
CA GLN A 276 -18.19 22.86 4.79
C GLN A 276 -17.09 23.12 5.82
N ASP A 277 -17.26 24.08 6.73
CA ASP A 277 -16.30 24.37 7.80
C ASP A 277 -16.19 23.22 8.80
N SER A 278 -17.32 22.57 9.12
CA SER A 278 -17.33 21.39 10.01
C SER A 278 -16.60 20.20 9.37
N ILE A 279 -16.76 20.00 8.06
CA ILE A 279 -16.08 18.96 7.28
C ILE A 279 -14.60 19.31 7.13
N LEU A 280 -14.25 20.56 6.82
CA LEU A 280 -12.85 21.01 6.70
C LEU A 280 -12.11 20.90 8.03
N LYS A 281 -12.73 21.26 9.17
CA LYS A 281 -12.14 21.08 10.49
C LYS A 281 -11.92 19.60 10.81
N LYS A 282 -12.88 18.73 10.49
CA LYS A 282 -12.71 17.27 10.64
C LYS A 282 -11.60 16.72 9.74
N ILE A 283 -11.51 17.18 8.49
CA ILE A 283 -10.45 16.80 7.54
C ILE A 283 -9.08 17.27 8.04
N VAL A 284 -8.96 18.50 8.55
CA VAL A 284 -7.68 19.02 9.07
C VAL A 284 -7.25 18.31 10.35
N ALA A 285 -8.19 17.98 11.25
CA ALA A 285 -7.92 17.19 12.44
C ALA A 285 -7.45 15.77 12.08
N LYS A 286 -8.18 15.08 11.17
CA LYS A 286 -7.80 13.76 10.66
C LYS A 286 -6.49 13.80 9.88
N LYS A 287 -6.20 14.87 9.13
CA LYS A 287 -4.90 15.05 8.44
C LYS A 287 -3.73 15.10 9.43
N LYS A 288 -3.92 15.73 10.60
CA LYS A 288 -2.90 15.72 11.67
C LYS A 288 -2.72 14.34 12.30
N GLU A 289 -3.77 13.55 12.43
CA GLU A 289 -3.67 12.14 12.84
C GLU A 289 -2.91 11.32 11.78
N ILE A 290 -3.23 11.49 10.49
CA ILE A 290 -2.53 10.84 9.38
C ILE A 290 -1.04 11.22 9.33
N ASP A 291 -0.69 12.49 9.57
CA ASP A 291 0.71 12.93 9.61
C ASP A 291 1.47 12.30 10.80
N LYS A 292 0.79 12.01 11.91
CA LYS A 292 1.35 11.24 13.03
C LYS A 292 1.57 9.77 12.63
N TYR A 293 0.59 9.15 11.97
CA TYR A 293 0.74 7.80 11.42
C TYR A 293 1.81 7.72 10.32
N ARG A 294 2.08 8.81 9.60
CA ARG A 294 3.18 8.89 8.64
C ARG A 294 4.53 8.79 9.33
N LEU A 295 4.71 9.44 10.47
CA LEU A 295 5.90 9.33 11.31
C LEU A 295 6.05 7.91 11.87
N GLU A 296 4.97 7.34 12.40
CA GLU A 296 4.93 5.95 12.89
C GLU A 296 5.23 4.94 11.74
N GLY A 297 4.76 5.23 10.53
CA GLY A 297 5.04 4.45 9.32
C GLY A 297 6.50 4.55 8.85
N VAL A 298 7.15 5.70 9.00
CA VAL A 298 8.60 5.86 8.75
C VAL A 298 9.40 5.05 9.77
N GLU A 299 9.03 5.10 11.06
CA GLU A 299 9.66 4.25 12.08
C GLU A 299 9.44 2.76 11.82
N ALA A 300 8.24 2.36 11.39
CA ALA A 300 7.95 0.97 10.99
C ALA A 300 8.78 0.55 9.77
N ALA A 301 8.97 1.42 8.80
CA ALA A 301 9.81 1.16 7.62
C ALA A 301 11.29 1.01 7.98
N GLU A 302 11.82 1.83 8.90
CA GLU A 302 13.18 1.68 9.42
C GLU A 302 13.34 0.37 10.21
N LYS A 303 12.35 0.01 11.04
CA LYS A 303 12.33 -1.28 11.74
C LYS A 303 12.33 -2.45 10.76
N PHE A 304 11.53 -2.37 9.68
CA PHE A 304 11.53 -3.36 8.60
C PHE A 304 12.89 -3.45 7.90
N LYS A 305 13.50 -2.32 7.54
CA LYS A 305 14.81 -2.29 6.92
C LYS A 305 15.86 -2.97 7.80
N SER A 306 15.88 -2.64 9.10
CA SER A 306 16.79 -3.27 10.06
C SER A 306 16.56 -4.78 10.19
N PHE A 307 15.31 -5.23 10.07
CA PHE A 307 14.94 -6.64 10.08
C PHE A 307 15.44 -7.38 8.84
N PHE A 308 15.28 -6.79 7.65
CA PHE A 308 15.80 -7.35 6.40
C PHE A 308 17.33 -7.44 6.37
N GLU A 309 18.04 -6.45 6.93
CA GLU A 309 19.49 -6.52 7.09
C GLU A 309 19.91 -7.65 8.03
N LYS A 310 19.22 -7.82 9.17
CA LYS A 310 19.45 -8.95 10.10
C LYS A 310 19.14 -10.30 9.43
N LYS A 311 18.09 -10.38 8.61
CA LYS A 311 17.74 -11.56 7.79
C LYS A 311 18.86 -11.91 6.82
N SER A 312 19.38 -10.95 6.07
CA SER A 312 20.49 -11.16 5.12
C SER A 312 21.72 -11.72 5.83
N LYS A 313 22.10 -11.13 6.97
CA LYS A 313 23.23 -11.60 7.79
C LYS A 313 23.02 -13.03 8.29
N THR A 314 21.79 -13.39 8.69
CA THR A 314 21.48 -14.76 9.14
C THR A 314 21.58 -15.76 7.99
N GLN A 315 21.21 -15.37 6.78
CA GLN A 315 21.37 -16.20 5.59
C GLN A 315 22.85 -16.42 5.21
N GLU A 316 23.67 -15.37 5.30
CA GLU A 316 25.12 -15.48 5.10
C GLU A 316 25.78 -16.42 6.11
N LEU A 317 25.33 -16.39 7.37
CA LEU A 317 25.79 -17.33 8.41
C LEU A 317 25.43 -18.78 8.07
N ILE A 318 24.22 -19.06 7.56
CA ILE A 318 23.85 -20.40 7.10
C ILE A 318 24.80 -20.88 5.99
N ASN A 319 25.03 -20.05 4.99
CA ASN A 319 25.89 -20.41 3.87
C ASN A 319 27.33 -20.69 4.35
N THR A 320 27.80 -19.93 5.35
CA THR A 320 29.10 -20.14 5.99
C THR A 320 29.13 -21.47 6.75
N LEU A 321 28.10 -21.78 7.55
CA LEU A 321 27.94 -23.06 8.25
C LEU A 321 27.81 -24.26 7.29
N GLU A 322 27.25 -24.06 6.10
CA GLU A 322 27.20 -25.08 5.05
C GLU A 322 28.60 -25.41 4.53
N LYS A 323 29.39 -24.38 4.26
CA LYS A 323 30.78 -24.53 3.84
C LYS A 323 31.63 -25.19 4.93
N GLU A 324 31.54 -24.71 6.17
CA GLU A 324 32.26 -25.29 7.32
C GLU A 324 31.86 -26.75 7.56
N LYS A 325 30.59 -27.12 7.36
CA LYS A 325 30.16 -28.53 7.42
C LYS A 325 30.87 -29.36 6.35
N ALA A 326 30.88 -28.90 5.11
CA ALA A 326 31.49 -29.64 4.01
C ALA A 326 32.99 -29.87 4.26
N ASP A 327 33.68 -28.85 4.77
CA ASP A 327 35.09 -28.94 5.16
C ASP A 327 35.31 -29.93 6.31
N LEU A 328 34.47 -29.89 7.36
CA LEU A 328 34.53 -30.85 8.47
C LEU A 328 34.20 -32.28 8.02
N GLU A 329 33.28 -32.46 7.07
CA GLU A 329 32.95 -33.79 6.54
C GLU A 329 34.13 -34.39 5.78
N LYS A 330 34.85 -33.56 5.02
CA LYS A 330 36.08 -33.95 4.34
C LYS A 330 37.17 -34.32 5.34
N GLU A 331 37.43 -33.47 6.34
CA GLU A 331 38.42 -33.75 7.39
C GLU A 331 38.08 -35.01 8.20
N LEU A 332 36.78 -35.25 8.47
CA LEU A 332 36.33 -36.47 9.16
C LEU A 332 36.59 -37.72 8.31
N LYS A 333 36.30 -37.68 7.01
CA LYS A 333 36.59 -38.79 6.09
C LYS A 333 38.07 -39.12 6.07
N GLU A 334 38.92 -38.09 5.97
CA GLU A 334 40.38 -38.25 6.04
C GLU A 334 40.82 -38.88 7.37
N LEU A 335 40.28 -38.40 8.51
CA LEU A 335 40.57 -38.95 9.84
C LEU A 335 40.12 -40.41 9.99
N ILE A 336 38.95 -40.78 9.46
CA ILE A 336 38.46 -42.16 9.47
C ILE A 336 39.38 -43.05 8.64
N MET A 337 39.81 -42.58 7.46
CA MET A 337 40.74 -43.34 6.61
C MET A 337 42.10 -43.55 7.29
N THR A 338 42.66 -42.51 7.92
CA THR A 338 43.91 -42.62 8.69
C THR A 338 43.75 -43.49 9.94
N ALA A 339 42.58 -43.47 10.60
CA ALA A 339 42.30 -44.35 11.73
C ALA A 339 42.25 -45.82 11.27
N HIS A 340 41.60 -46.09 10.15
CA HIS A 340 41.47 -47.44 9.61
C HIS A 340 42.82 -48.01 9.16
N SER A 341 43.67 -47.22 8.48
CA SER A 341 45.05 -47.60 8.14
C SER A 341 45.89 -47.90 9.39
N PHE A 342 45.71 -47.11 10.45
CA PHE A 342 46.40 -47.32 11.72
C PHE A 342 45.92 -48.58 12.45
N ASN A 343 44.61 -48.87 12.43
CA ASN A 343 44.06 -50.09 13.03
C ASN A 343 44.56 -51.36 12.32
N LEU A 344 44.63 -51.33 10.99
CA LEU A 344 45.23 -52.41 10.20
C LEU A 344 46.70 -52.65 10.56
N SER A 345 47.44 -51.59 10.92
CA SER A 345 48.84 -51.68 11.33
C SER A 345 49.04 -52.25 12.74
N VAL A 346 48.15 -51.93 13.70
CA VAL A 346 48.42 -52.13 15.14
C VAL A 346 47.42 -53.09 15.82
N LYS A 347 46.34 -53.50 15.15
CA LYS A 347 45.26 -54.36 15.70
C LYS A 347 44.76 -53.87 17.07
N SER A 348 44.68 -52.55 17.29
CA SER A 348 44.28 -51.98 18.58
C SER A 348 42.79 -51.65 18.62
N SER A 349 42.09 -52.22 19.60
CA SER A 349 40.65 -52.03 19.82
C SER A 349 40.25 -50.57 20.09
N ASP A 350 41.18 -49.73 20.55
CA ASP A 350 40.90 -48.36 20.96
C ASP A 350 40.54 -47.44 19.79
N VAL A 351 41.08 -47.70 18.59
CA VAL A 351 40.85 -46.86 17.41
C VAL A 351 39.38 -46.87 16.98
N HIS A 352 38.71 -48.01 17.11
CA HIS A 352 37.30 -48.16 16.74
C HIS A 352 36.37 -47.34 17.63
N ASN A 353 36.63 -47.33 18.95
CA ASN A 353 35.87 -46.51 19.89
C ASN A 353 36.03 -45.01 19.60
N TYR A 354 37.24 -44.57 19.21
CA TYR A 354 37.48 -43.16 18.85
C TYR A 354 36.82 -42.73 17.56
N VAL A 355 36.83 -43.57 16.51
CA VAL A 355 36.09 -43.29 15.27
C VAL A 355 34.60 -43.13 15.58
N LYS A 356 34.08 -43.96 16.48
CA LYS A 356 32.68 -43.90 16.91
C LYS A 356 32.35 -42.60 17.66
N GLU A 357 33.25 -42.11 18.53
CA GLU A 357 33.10 -40.81 19.21
C GLU A 357 33.13 -39.62 18.24
N LEU A 358 34.04 -39.64 17.25
CA LEU A 358 34.11 -38.59 16.23
C LEU A 358 32.85 -38.57 15.36
N GLN A 359 32.38 -39.75 14.91
CA GLN A 359 31.12 -39.88 14.18
C GLN A 359 29.92 -39.42 15.00
N ALA A 360 29.87 -39.74 16.30
CA ALA A 360 28.82 -39.27 17.20
C ALA A 360 28.83 -37.74 17.34
N SER A 361 30.01 -37.14 17.45
CA SER A 361 30.19 -35.69 17.56
C SER A 361 29.77 -34.96 16.27
N PHE A 362 30.15 -35.51 15.12
CA PHE A 362 29.71 -35.00 13.82
C PHE A 362 28.19 -35.12 13.62
N LYS A 363 27.61 -36.26 14.01
CA LYS A 363 26.15 -36.48 13.96
C LYS A 363 25.39 -35.49 14.85
N ASN A 364 25.98 -35.07 15.97
CA ASN A 364 25.42 -34.02 16.81
C ASN A 364 25.44 -32.64 16.13
N ILE A 365 26.49 -32.31 15.36
CA ILE A 365 26.51 -31.11 14.51
C ILE A 365 25.39 -31.16 13.49
N GLU A 366 25.21 -32.28 12.78
CA GLU A 366 24.13 -32.42 11.78
C GLU A 366 22.73 -32.24 12.37
N LYS A 367 22.48 -32.84 13.54
CA LYS A 367 21.21 -32.68 14.25
C LYS A 367 20.96 -31.22 14.64
N LYS A 368 21.97 -30.54 15.21
CA LYS A 368 21.82 -29.12 15.59
C LYS A 368 21.63 -28.23 14.36
N LYS A 369 22.41 -28.45 13.30
CA LYS A 369 22.27 -27.72 12.03
C LYS A 369 20.88 -27.89 11.46
N SER A 370 20.41 -29.12 11.26
CA SER A 370 19.08 -29.37 10.69
C SER A 370 17.96 -28.75 11.54
N SER A 371 18.07 -28.79 12.87
CA SER A 371 17.13 -28.10 13.75
C SER A 371 17.14 -26.58 13.56
N PHE A 372 18.31 -25.99 13.32
CA PHE A 372 18.47 -24.56 13.04
C PHE A 372 17.90 -24.20 11.66
N THR A 373 18.22 -24.97 10.61
CA THR A 373 17.71 -24.75 9.25
C THR A 373 16.18 -24.85 9.20
N LYS A 374 15.61 -25.84 9.91
CA LYS A 374 14.15 -26.00 9.99
C LYS A 374 13.48 -24.81 10.68
N ARG A 375 14.01 -24.38 11.83
CA ARG A 375 13.48 -23.20 12.56
C ARG A 375 13.55 -21.93 11.71
N LEU A 376 14.58 -21.81 10.89
CA LEU A 376 14.80 -20.67 10.01
C LEU A 376 13.85 -20.71 8.81
N GLY A 377 13.63 -21.88 8.20
CA GLY A 377 12.60 -22.09 7.18
C GLY A 377 11.20 -21.74 7.68
N GLU A 378 10.81 -22.21 8.87
CA GLU A 378 9.51 -21.89 9.48
C GLU A 378 9.32 -20.39 9.71
N LEU A 379 10.38 -19.65 10.01
CA LEU A 379 10.33 -18.20 10.14
C LEU A 379 10.20 -17.52 8.76
N MET A 380 10.96 -17.99 7.77
CA MET A 380 10.93 -17.48 6.39
C MET A 380 9.56 -17.66 5.74
N ASP A 381 8.92 -18.80 5.95
CA ASP A 381 7.58 -19.08 5.42
C ASP A 381 6.52 -18.19 6.08
N LYS A 382 6.66 -17.91 7.39
CA LYS A 382 5.78 -16.96 8.10
C LYS A 382 5.96 -15.52 7.65
N ILE A 383 7.16 -15.14 7.22
CA ILE A 383 7.45 -13.81 6.68
C ILE A 383 6.95 -13.67 5.24
N SER A 384 6.97 -14.74 4.45
CA SER A 384 6.64 -14.69 3.01
C SER A 384 5.15 -14.91 2.70
N ASN A 385 4.39 -15.49 3.63
CA ASN A 385 2.94 -15.72 3.51
C ASN A 385 2.08 -14.62 4.17
N GLN A 386 2.67 -13.49 4.53
CA GLN A 386 1.97 -12.26 4.92
C GLN A 386 2.26 -11.20 3.85
#